data_AF-A0A4R7ZVG5-F1
#
_entry.id   AF-A0A4R7ZVG5-F1
#
_cell.length_a   1.000
_cell.length_b   1.000
_cell.length_c   1.000
_cell.angle_alpha   90.00
_cell.angle_beta   90.00
_cell.angle_gamma   90.00
#
_symmetry.space_group_name_H-M   'P 1'
#
loop_
_entity.id
_entity.type
_entity.pdbx_description
1 polymer ?
#
loop_
_entity_poly.entity_id
_entity_poly.type
_entity_poly.pdbx_seq_one_letter_code
_entity_poly.pdbx_strand_id
1 'polypeptide(L)'
;MPHLMLGRIIRAQRELAALPMRELAAAVGISNPYLSQIERGLRAPSDAVLNAIADSLETSVQRLYADAGFVEPLSEDQAEPAALPAQIEAANELTATQRRALLEVYRGFVDANAVRRARTTRAKP
;
A
#
# COMPACT_ATOMS: atom_id res chain seq x y z
N MET A 1 -16.46 -6.36 -2.01
CA MET A 1 -16.67 -4.97 -2.47
C MET A 1 -15.50 -4.11 -1.98
N PRO A 2 -14.43 -3.96 -2.79
CA PRO A 2 -13.13 -3.43 -2.34
C PRO A 2 -13.11 -1.90 -2.09
N HIS A 3 -13.90 -1.12 -2.83
CA HIS A 3 -13.93 0.35 -2.72
C HIS A 3 -14.39 0.88 -1.35
N LEU A 4 -15.13 0.09 -0.56
CA LEU A 4 -15.63 0.49 0.77
C LEU A 4 -14.50 0.65 1.79
N MET A 5 -13.46 -0.19 1.71
CA MET A 5 -12.32 -0.08 2.64
C MET A 5 -11.39 1.06 2.23
N LEU A 6 -11.16 1.26 0.92
CA LEU A 6 -10.35 2.37 0.41
C LEU A 6 -10.95 3.73 0.77
N GLY A 7 -12.25 3.93 0.56
CA GLY A 7 -12.94 5.18 0.91
C GLY A 7 -12.80 5.54 2.39
N ARG A 8 -12.93 4.54 3.29
CA ARG A 8 -12.76 4.74 4.73
C ARG A 8 -11.34 5.15 5.11
N ILE A 9 -10.32 4.58 4.45
CA ILE A 9 -8.93 4.95 4.69
C ILE A 9 -8.62 6.35 4.19
N ILE A 10 -9.09 6.72 2.99
CA ILE A 10 -8.95 8.09 2.47
C ILE A 10 -9.55 9.08 3.47
N ARG A 11 -10.75 8.79 3.99
CA ARG A 11 -11.38 9.60 5.03
C ARG A 11 -10.55 9.69 6.30
N ALA A 12 -10.06 8.57 6.80
CA ALA A 12 -9.27 8.51 8.03
C ALA A 12 -7.97 9.31 7.89
N GLN A 13 -7.24 9.15 6.77
CA GLN A 13 -6.02 9.91 6.49
C GLN A 13 -6.30 11.41 6.39
N ARG A 14 -7.39 11.81 5.72
CA ARG A 14 -7.81 13.21 5.66
C ARG A 14 -8.09 13.78 7.05
N GLU A 15 -8.80 13.04 7.90
CA GLU A 15 -9.11 13.46 9.27
C GLU A 15 -7.87 13.53 10.16
N LEU A 16 -6.92 12.59 10.02
CA LEU A 16 -5.63 12.61 10.72
C LEU A 16 -4.77 13.81 10.30
N ALA A 17 -4.81 14.19 9.03
CA ALA A 17 -4.14 15.38 8.52
C ALA A 17 -4.88 16.69 8.88
N ALA A 18 -5.98 16.62 9.63
CA ALA A 18 -6.87 17.74 9.93
C ALA A 18 -7.33 18.52 8.67
N LEU A 19 -7.38 17.84 7.52
CA LEU A 19 -7.67 18.46 6.23
C LEU A 19 -9.19 18.50 5.99
N PRO A 20 -9.80 19.69 5.80
CA PRO A 20 -11.21 19.78 5.48
C PRO A 20 -11.53 19.11 4.14
N MET A 21 -12.69 18.45 4.03
CA MET A 21 -13.13 17.79 2.78
C MET A 21 -13.10 18.73 1.58
N ARG A 22 -13.50 19.99 1.77
CA ARG A 22 -13.48 21.02 0.72
C ARG A 22 -12.08 21.34 0.23
N GLU A 23 -11.09 21.31 1.10
CA GLU A 23 -9.70 21.59 0.75
C GLU A 23 -9.10 20.41 -0.01
N LEU A 24 -9.33 19.17 0.45
CA LEU A 24 -8.91 17.98 -0.30
C LEU A 24 -9.58 17.93 -1.68
N ALA A 25 -10.89 18.18 -1.77
CA ALA A 25 -11.60 18.18 -3.04
C ALA A 25 -11.04 19.23 -4.01
N ALA A 26 -10.73 20.43 -3.51
CA ALA A 26 -10.12 21.50 -4.30
C ALA A 26 -8.70 21.13 -4.77
N ALA A 27 -7.86 20.57 -3.89
CA ALA A 27 -6.50 20.15 -4.22
C ALA A 27 -6.47 19.06 -5.30
N VAL A 28 -7.42 18.12 -5.23
CA VAL A 28 -7.58 17.02 -6.18
C VAL A 28 -8.27 17.47 -7.48
N GLY A 29 -8.90 18.65 -7.50
CA GLY A 29 -9.64 19.16 -8.67
C GLY A 29 -10.99 18.47 -8.89
N ILE A 30 -11.63 17.98 -7.82
CA ILE A 30 -12.94 17.30 -7.89
C ILE A 30 -14.00 18.00 -7.04
N SER A 31 -15.27 17.63 -7.23
CA SER A 31 -16.37 18.17 -6.44
C SER A 31 -16.46 17.52 -5.06
N ASN A 32 -16.90 18.28 -4.05
CA ASN A 32 -17.21 17.76 -2.71
C ASN A 32 -18.17 16.56 -2.71
N PRO A 33 -19.28 16.58 -3.49
CA PRO A 33 -20.16 15.42 -3.58
C PRO A 33 -19.44 14.17 -4.10
N TYR A 34 -18.52 14.31 -5.06
CA TYR A 34 -17.78 13.18 -5.61
C TYR A 34 -16.78 12.61 -4.58
N LEU A 35 -16.02 13.46 -3.90
CA LEU A 35 -15.13 13.04 -2.81
C LEU A 35 -15.92 12.34 -1.69
N SER A 36 -17.09 12.87 -1.30
CA SER A 36 -17.97 12.24 -0.31
C SER A 36 -18.47 10.86 -0.75
N GLN A 37 -18.76 10.67 -2.04
CA GLN A 37 -19.12 9.35 -2.57
C GLN A 37 -17.94 8.37 -2.52
N ILE A 38 -16.72 8.84 -2.79
CA ILE A 38 -15.50 8.04 -2.69
C ILE A 38 -15.25 7.62 -1.23
N GLU A 39 -15.28 8.56 -0.28
CA GLU A 39 -15.03 8.27 1.15
C GLU A 39 -16.03 7.27 1.74
N ARG A 40 -17.27 7.28 1.24
CA ARG A 40 -18.33 6.33 1.65
C ARG A 40 -18.30 5.02 0.87
N GLY A 41 -17.38 4.88 -0.09
CA GLY A 41 -17.30 3.73 -0.98
C GLY A 41 -18.53 3.57 -1.89
N LEU A 42 -19.26 4.64 -2.18
CA LEU A 42 -20.37 4.60 -3.14
C LEU A 42 -19.88 4.72 -4.59
N ARG A 43 -18.65 5.21 -4.77
CA ARG A 43 -18.05 5.41 -6.09
C ARG A 43 -16.56 5.11 -6.04
N ALA A 44 -16.06 4.38 -7.04
CA ALA A 44 -14.64 4.20 -7.22
C ALA A 44 -14.02 5.48 -7.81
N PRO A 45 -12.87 5.96 -7.29
CA PRO A 45 -12.08 6.99 -7.96
C PRO A 45 -11.47 6.42 -9.25
N SER A 46 -11.15 7.30 -10.21
CA SER A 46 -10.22 6.95 -11.29
C SER A 46 -8.78 6.95 -10.78
N ASP A 47 -7.86 6.34 -11.52
CA ASP A 47 -6.45 6.30 -11.13
C ASP A 47 -5.85 7.71 -10.98
N ALA A 48 -6.20 8.63 -11.88
CA ALA A 48 -5.77 10.02 -11.81
C ALA A 48 -6.27 10.70 -10.51
N VAL A 49 -7.53 10.48 -10.13
CA VAL A 49 -8.10 11.03 -8.90
C VAL A 49 -7.47 10.39 -7.66
N LEU A 50 -7.22 9.08 -7.70
CA LEU A 50 -6.61 8.38 -6.57
C LEU A 50 -5.16 8.82 -6.34
N ASN A 51 -4.37 9.00 -7.40
CA ASN A 51 -3.01 9.54 -7.32
C ASN A 51 -3.03 10.96 -6.73
N ALA A 52 -3.88 11.85 -7.23
CA ALA A 52 -3.99 13.21 -6.72
C ALA A 52 -4.44 13.26 -5.23
N ILE A 53 -5.31 12.33 -4.81
CA ILE A 53 -5.68 12.17 -3.39
C ILE A 53 -4.46 11.75 -2.57
N ALA A 54 -3.68 10.78 -3.04
CA ALA A 54 -2.49 10.31 -2.33
C ALA A 54 -1.45 11.42 -2.19
N ASP A 55 -1.18 12.16 -3.27
CA ASP A 55 -0.26 13.30 -3.28
C ASP A 55 -0.72 14.39 -2.28
N SER A 56 -2.01 14.73 -2.29
CA SER A 56 -2.58 15.75 -1.38
C SER A 56 -2.56 15.32 0.10
N LEU A 57 -2.48 14.02 0.37
CA LEU A 57 -2.39 13.45 1.71
C LEU A 57 -0.95 13.06 2.10
N GLU A 58 0.04 13.46 1.30
CA GLU A 58 1.46 13.17 1.50
C GLU A 58 1.74 11.66 1.70
N THR A 59 1.06 10.82 0.93
CA THR A 59 1.17 9.36 0.98
C THR A 59 1.25 8.76 -0.43
N SER A 60 1.42 7.44 -0.53
CA SER A 60 1.37 6.73 -1.81
C SER A 60 0.05 5.99 -2.00
N VAL A 61 -0.35 5.80 -3.26
CA VAL A 61 -1.51 4.98 -3.61
C VAL A 61 -1.35 3.55 -3.08
N GLN A 62 -0.14 3.00 -3.16
CA GLN A 62 0.20 1.69 -2.61
C GLN A 62 -0.03 1.65 -1.10
N ARG A 63 0.31 2.73 -0.37
CA ARG A 63 0.09 2.81 1.07
C ARG A 63 -1.40 2.90 1.40
N LEU A 64 -2.18 3.71 0.67
CA LEU A 64 -3.63 3.77 0.84
C LEU A 64 -4.31 2.41 0.60
N TYR A 65 -3.86 1.68 -0.42
CA TYR A 65 -4.32 0.32 -0.68
C TYR A 65 -3.91 -0.63 0.45
N ALA A 66 -2.64 -0.62 0.87
CA ALA A 66 -2.14 -1.47 1.96
C ALA A 66 -2.91 -1.24 3.27
N ASP A 67 -3.12 0.02 3.66
CA ASP A 67 -3.87 0.39 4.87
C ASP A 67 -5.35 0.00 4.77
N ALA A 68 -5.90 -0.04 3.54
CA ALA A 68 -7.25 -0.53 3.28
C ALA A 68 -7.34 -2.06 3.18
N GLY A 69 -6.25 -2.78 3.48
CA GLY A 69 -6.17 -4.24 3.41
C GLY A 69 -5.99 -4.78 2.00
N PHE A 70 -5.78 -3.92 1.01
CA PHE A 70 -5.38 -4.26 -0.36
C PHE A 70 -3.86 -4.31 -0.43
N VAL A 71 -3.28 -5.42 0.01
CA VAL A 71 -1.94 -5.78 -0.45
C VAL A 71 -2.12 -6.39 -1.84
N GLU A 72 -2.16 -5.54 -2.87
CA GLU A 72 -1.88 -6.03 -4.21
C GLU A 72 -0.40 -6.45 -4.21
N PRO A 73 -0.07 -7.68 -4.65
CA PRO A 73 1.32 -8.09 -4.70
C PRO A 73 2.06 -7.09 -5.57
N LEU A 74 3.21 -6.60 -5.09
CA LEU A 74 4.22 -6.06 -5.98
C LEU A 74 4.31 -7.06 -7.14
N SER A 75 3.94 -6.62 -8.34
CA SER A 75 4.15 -7.35 -9.57
C SER A 75 5.61 -7.78 -9.56
N GLU A 76 5.88 -9.05 -9.84
CA GLU A 76 7.23 -9.62 -9.86
C GLU A 76 8.17 -8.85 -10.84
N ASP A 77 7.64 -7.93 -11.64
CA ASP A 77 8.32 -7.03 -12.57
C ASP A 77 8.91 -5.73 -11.98
N GLN A 78 8.87 -5.48 -10.66
CA GLN A 78 9.55 -4.34 -10.03
C GLN A 78 10.71 -4.72 -9.09
N ALA A 79 11.48 -5.74 -9.49
CA ALA A 79 12.89 -5.84 -9.09
C ALA A 79 13.69 -4.76 -9.85
N GLU A 80 14.53 -3.88 -9.31
CA GLU A 80 15.10 -3.70 -7.97
C GLU A 80 15.55 -2.23 -7.78
N PRO A 81 15.77 -1.82 -6.52
CA PRO A 81 17.07 -1.25 -6.19
C PRO A 81 17.71 -2.09 -5.10
N ALA A 82 18.75 -2.86 -5.47
CA ALA A 82 19.59 -3.70 -4.61
C ALA A 82 18.80 -4.47 -3.54
N ALA A 83 18.23 -5.61 -3.93
CA ALA A 83 17.50 -6.51 -3.05
C ALA A 83 18.19 -6.63 -1.69
N LEU A 84 17.45 -6.34 -0.61
CA LEU A 84 17.90 -6.43 0.78
C LEU A 84 18.82 -7.65 1.08
N PRO A 85 18.62 -8.85 0.50
CA PRO A 85 19.58 -9.95 0.55
C PRO A 85 21.03 -9.59 0.17
N ALA A 86 21.24 -8.85 -0.91
CA ALA A 86 22.56 -8.42 -1.35
C ALA A 86 23.19 -7.41 -0.36
N GLN A 87 22.38 -6.56 0.27
CA GLN A 87 22.83 -5.64 1.32
C GLN A 87 23.24 -6.38 2.59
N ILE A 88 22.48 -7.41 2.98
CA ILE A 88 22.82 -8.28 4.12
C ILE A 88 24.11 -9.05 3.85
N GLU A 89 24.30 -9.57 2.63
CA GLU A 89 25.54 -10.27 2.24
C GLU A 89 26.77 -9.34 2.27
N ALA A 90 26.61 -8.09 1.85
CA ALA A 90 27.69 -7.09 1.81
C ALA A 90 28.00 -6.41 3.17
N ALA A 91 27.22 -6.68 4.22
CA ALA A 91 27.38 -6.04 5.53
C ALA A 91 28.63 -6.57 6.26
N ASN A 92 29.68 -5.74 6.31
CA ASN A 92 30.98 -6.09 6.90
C ASN A 92 30.95 -6.11 8.44
N GLU A 93 29.98 -5.41 9.04
CA GLU A 93 29.71 -5.38 10.47
C GLU A 93 29.09 -6.69 11.01
N LEU A 94 28.65 -7.58 10.11
CA LEU A 94 28.08 -8.86 10.47
C LEU A 94 29.09 -10.00 10.32
N THR A 95 29.04 -10.94 11.25
CA THR A 95 29.68 -12.25 11.07
C THR A 95 28.94 -13.08 10.02
N ALA A 96 29.62 -14.08 9.45
CA ALA A 96 28.99 -15.00 8.49
C ALA A 96 27.74 -15.70 9.07
N THR A 97 27.78 -16.06 10.36
CA THR A 97 26.64 -16.66 11.07
C THR A 97 25.48 -15.69 11.19
N GLN A 98 25.73 -14.42 11.53
CA GLN A 98 24.69 -13.40 11.65
C GLN A 98 24.06 -13.06 10.29
N ARG A 99 24.87 -12.95 9.22
CA ARG A 99 24.35 -12.78 7.85
C ARG A 99 23.42 -13.93 7.46
N ARG A 100 23.86 -15.16 7.68
CA ARG A 100 23.09 -16.37 7.38
C ARG A 100 21.76 -16.41 8.14
N ALA A 101 21.76 -16.08 9.42
CA ALA A 101 20.55 -16.04 10.24
C ALA A 101 19.55 -14.98 9.75
N LEU A 102 20.02 -13.78 9.41
CA LEU A 102 19.16 -12.71 8.87
C LEU A 102 18.54 -13.12 7.53
N LEU A 103 19.31 -13.73 6.64
CA LEU A 103 18.81 -14.23 5.36
C LEU A 103 17.77 -15.34 5.53
N GLU A 104 17.98 -16.24 6.49
CA GLU A 104 17.03 -17.31 6.79
C GLU A 104 15.69 -16.76 7.31
N VAL A 105 15.73 -15.82 8.26
CA VAL A 105 14.55 -15.14 8.78
C VAL A 105 13.83 -14.37 7.66
N TYR A 106 14.57 -13.62 6.86
CA TYR A 106 14.02 -12.87 5.72
C TYR A 106 13.31 -13.80 4.73
N ARG A 107 13.97 -14.88 4.28
CA ARG A 107 13.39 -15.87 3.37
C ARG A 107 12.16 -16.52 3.97
N GLY A 108 12.21 -16.88 5.26
CA GLY A 108 11.07 -17.44 5.98
C GLY A 108 9.83 -16.53 5.94
N PHE A 109 9.99 -15.22 6.12
CA PHE A 109 8.88 -14.28 6.02
C PHE A 109 8.36 -14.12 4.59
N VAL A 110 9.26 -14.03 3.60
CA VAL A 110 8.88 -13.91 2.18
C VAL A 110 8.09 -15.13 1.72
N ASP A 111 8.56 -16.33 2.06
CA ASP A 111 7.92 -17.60 1.70
C ASP A 111 6.58 -17.78 2.41
N ALA A 112 6.52 -17.50 3.72
CA ALA A 112 5.27 -17.56 4.48
C ALA A 112 4.20 -16.62 3.90
N ASN A 113 4.61 -15.42 3.49
CA ASN A 113 3.74 -14.46 2.83
C ASN A 113 3.33 -14.92 1.42
N ALA A 114 4.22 -15.55 0.65
CA ALA A 114 3.89 -16.15 -0.64
C ALA A 114 2.85 -17.27 -0.53
N VAL A 115 3.02 -18.19 0.44
CA VAL A 115 2.07 -19.28 0.72
C VAL A 115 0.71 -18.74 1.14
N ARG A 116 0.68 -17.73 2.04
CA ARG A 116 -0.57 -17.08 2.46
C ARG A 116 -1.29 -16.46 1.26
N ARG A 117 -0.57 -15.76 0.38
CA ARG A 117 -1.11 -15.17 -0.86
C ARG A 117 -1.72 -16.23 -1.79
N ALA A 118 -1.00 -17.32 -2.06
CA ALA A 118 -1.48 -18.40 -2.93
C ALA A 118 -2.77 -19.08 -2.42
N ARG A 119 -2.96 -19.13 -1.10
CA ARG A 119 -4.19 -19.66 -0.49
C ARG A 119 -5.36 -18.69 -0.62
N THR A 120 -5.11 -17.39 -0.53
CA THR A 120 -6.12 -16.34 -0.70
C THR A 120 -6.59 -16.21 -2.15
N THR A 121 -5.70 -16.39 -3.14
CA THR A 121 -6.07 -16.37 -4.56
C THR A 121 -6.87 -17.61 -4.99
N ARG A 122 -6.56 -18.79 -4.43
CA ARG A 122 -7.25 -20.06 -4.72
C ARG A 122 -8.62 -20.20 -4.05
N ALA A 123 -8.92 -19.42 -3.01
CA ALA A 123 -10.18 -19.46 -2.26
C ALA A 123 -11.31 -18.60 -2.87
N LYS A 124 -11.09 -18.00 -4.05
CA LYS A 124 -12.09 -17.20 -4.76
C LYS A 124 -12.78 -18.09 -5.83
N PRO A 125 -14.10 -18.35 -5.76
CA PRO A 125 -14.84 -19.08 -6.79
C PRO A 125 -14.95 -18.27 -8.09
#